data_AF-A0A537JX75-F1
#
_entry.id   AF-A0A537JX75-F1
#
_cell.length_a   1.000
_cell.length_b   1.000
_cell.length_c   1.000
_cell.angle_alpha   90.00
_cell.angle_beta   90.00
_cell.angle_gamma   90.00
#
_symmetry.space_group_name_H-M   'P 1'
#
loop_
_entity.id
_entity.type
_entity.pdbx_description
1 polymer ?
#
loop_
_entity_poly.entity_id
_entity_poly.type
_entity_poly.pdbx_seq_one_letter_code
_entity_poly.pdbx_strand_id
1 'polypeptide(L)'
;MCNCGDKRSAYASEPYKLSNEMRNEPIKKMWNDKNFQYTGNTALTVIGGITGKKYRFTHSGDVQLIDYRDASGMMAIPNLILNTN
;
A
#
# COMPACT_ATOMS: atom_id res chain seq x y z
N MET A 1 23.70 39.16 -31.20
CA MET A 1 24.04 38.05 -30.29
C MET A 1 22.91 37.93 -29.27
N CYS A 2 22.12 36.86 -29.32
CA CYS A 2 20.94 36.69 -28.46
C CYS A 2 21.29 35.98 -27.15
N ASN A 3 21.12 36.66 -26.01
CA ASN A 3 21.22 36.10 -24.66
C ASN A 3 19.89 35.46 -24.23
N CYS A 4 19.53 34.32 -24.83
CA CYS A 4 18.32 33.56 -24.47
C CYS A 4 18.57 32.44 -23.42
N GLY A 5 19.74 32.42 -22.77
CA GLY A 5 20.17 31.32 -21.90
C GLY A 5 19.89 31.49 -20.40
N ASP A 6 19.75 32.71 -19.89
CA ASP A 6 19.81 32.98 -18.44
C ASP A 6 18.60 32.51 -17.62
N LYS A 7 17.47 32.23 -18.27
CA LYS A 7 16.25 31.80 -17.55
C LYS A 7 16.34 30.36 -17.02
N ARG A 8 17.25 29.51 -17.52
CA ARG A 8 17.44 28.15 -16.99
C ARG A 8 18.30 28.13 -15.73
N SER A 9 19.21 29.09 -15.59
CA SER A 9 20.12 29.22 -14.44
C SER A 9 19.35 29.47 -13.14
N ALA A 10 18.25 30.24 -13.22
CA ALA A 10 17.42 30.58 -12.06
C ALA A 10 16.63 29.40 -11.47
N TYR A 11 16.36 28.35 -12.27
CA TYR A 11 15.66 27.15 -11.79
C TYR A 11 16.62 26.10 -11.21
N ALA A 12 17.93 26.24 -11.39
CA ALA A 12 18.93 25.28 -10.91
C ALA A 12 19.34 25.54 -9.44
N SER A 13 18.90 26.64 -8.84
CA SER A 13 19.35 27.10 -7.52
C SER A 13 18.29 27.10 -6.43
N GLU A 14 17.24 26.29 -6.56
CA GLU A 14 16.50 25.86 -5.37
C GLU A 14 16.92 24.42 -5.05
N PRO A 15 17.88 24.21 -4.12
CA PRO A 15 17.92 22.93 -3.44
C PRO A 15 16.55 22.77 -2.80
N TYR A 16 15.73 21.87 -3.36
CA TYR A 16 14.54 21.39 -2.70
C TYR A 16 15.00 21.01 -1.29
N LYS A 17 14.65 21.84 -0.30
CA LYS A 17 14.85 21.51 1.10
C LYS A 17 13.94 20.34 1.33
N LEU A 18 14.49 19.14 1.14
CA LEU A 18 13.93 17.90 1.61
C LEU A 18 13.97 18.07 3.13
N SER A 19 12.93 18.70 3.67
CA SER A 19 12.69 18.71 5.10
C SER A 19 12.54 17.24 5.46
N ASN A 20 13.61 16.67 6.01
CA ASN A 20 13.66 15.32 6.56
C ASN A 20 12.69 15.13 7.74
N GLU A 21 11.86 16.12 8.02
CA GLU A 21 10.63 15.98 8.77
C GLU A 21 9.61 15.25 7.87
N MET A 22 9.85 13.95 7.63
CA MET A 22 8.76 13.02 7.36
C MET A 22 7.84 13.12 8.56
N ARG A 23 6.87 14.04 8.47
CA ARG A 23 5.65 13.96 9.24
C ARG A 23 5.14 12.55 9.05
N ASN A 24 5.31 11.73 10.08
CA ASN A 24 4.64 10.45 10.27
C ASN A 24 3.14 10.70 10.52
N GLU A 25 2.53 11.62 9.76
CA GLU A 25 1.10 11.75 9.73
C GLU A 25 0.61 10.55 8.94
N PRO A 26 -0.15 9.63 9.57
CA PRO A 26 -0.69 8.51 8.85
C PRO A 26 -1.53 9.08 7.72
N ILE A 27 -1.15 8.77 6.48
CA ILE A 27 -1.93 9.13 5.30
C ILE A 27 -3.36 8.70 5.61
N LYS A 28 -4.27 9.68 5.78
CA LYS A 28 -5.66 9.41 6.11
C LYS A 28 -6.24 8.57 4.98
N LYS A 29 -6.40 7.26 5.23
CA LYS A 29 -6.93 6.34 4.23
C LYS A 29 -8.36 6.75 3.91
N MET A 30 -8.68 6.78 2.62
CA MET A 30 -10.04 7.10 2.16
C MET A 30 -11.04 6.02 2.60
N TRP A 31 -10.60 4.76 2.64
CA TRP A 31 -11.40 3.63 3.08
C TRP A 31 -10.68 2.81 4.15
N ASN A 32 -11.49 2.13 4.97
CA ASN A 32 -10.99 1.22 5.99
C ASN A 32 -10.50 -0.08 5.38
N ASP A 33 -9.43 -0.59 5.98
CA ASP A 33 -8.88 -1.91 5.71
C ASP A 33 -9.95 -3.00 5.98
N LYS A 34 -9.79 -4.15 5.33
CA LYS A 34 -10.78 -5.23 5.30
C LYS A 34 -10.24 -6.49 5.97
N ASN A 35 -11.04 -7.13 6.81
CA ASN A 35 -10.69 -8.41 7.41
C ASN A 35 -10.95 -9.54 6.42
N PHE A 36 -9.97 -10.41 6.21
CA PHE A 36 -10.14 -11.64 5.46
C PHE A 36 -9.83 -12.82 6.36
N GLN A 37 -10.68 -13.85 6.27
CA GLN A 37 -10.49 -15.11 6.96
C GLN A 37 -10.06 -16.18 5.96
N TYR A 38 -9.04 -16.93 6.33
CA TYR A 38 -8.58 -18.06 5.53
C TYR A 38 -9.22 -19.36 6.02
N THR A 39 -9.83 -20.12 5.12
CA THR A 39 -10.61 -21.33 5.44
C THR A 39 -9.97 -22.62 4.95
N GLY A 40 -8.74 -22.56 4.40
CA GLY A 40 -8.04 -23.74 3.92
C GLY A 40 -7.33 -24.52 5.02
N ASN A 41 -6.87 -25.73 4.69
CA ASN A 41 -6.30 -26.67 5.67
C ASN A 41 -4.79 -26.48 5.94
N THR A 42 -4.11 -25.63 5.14
CA THR A 42 -2.66 -25.39 5.21
C THR A 42 -2.36 -23.91 5.45
N ALA A 43 -1.13 -23.52 5.78
CA ALA A 43 -0.77 -22.10 5.75
C ALA A 43 -0.88 -21.49 4.33
N LEU A 44 -1.20 -20.20 4.24
CA LEU A 44 -1.25 -19.43 2.99
C LEU A 44 -0.45 -18.14 3.16
N THR A 45 0.32 -17.76 2.14
CA THR A 45 0.99 -16.45 2.09
C THR A 45 0.64 -15.78 0.77
N VAL A 46 0.19 -14.54 0.84
CA VAL A 46 -0.24 -13.75 -0.32
C VAL A 46 0.49 -12.42 -0.32
N ILE A 47 0.83 -11.92 -1.50
CA ILE A 47 1.36 -10.57 -1.70
C ILE A 47 0.23 -9.70 -2.25
N GLY A 48 -0.03 -8.56 -1.62
CA GLY A 48 -0.99 -7.56 -2.08
C GLY A 48 -0.59 -7.01 -3.45
N GLY A 49 -1.49 -7.08 -4.42
CA GLY A 49 -1.20 -6.70 -5.80
C GLY A 49 -0.96 -5.21 -6.00
N ILE A 50 -1.47 -4.35 -5.12
CA ILE A 50 -1.32 -2.90 -5.17
C ILE A 50 -0.25 -2.42 -4.18
N THR A 51 -0.30 -2.90 -2.93
CA THR A 51 0.62 -2.38 -1.90
C THR A 51 1.94 -3.14 -1.80
N GLY A 52 2.03 -4.35 -2.37
CA GLY A 52 3.17 -5.24 -2.20
C GLY A 52 3.32 -5.82 -0.79
N LYS A 53 2.37 -5.58 0.13
CA LYS A 53 2.41 -6.13 1.48
C LYS A 53 2.25 -7.64 1.46
N LYS A 54 2.99 -8.33 2.32
CA LYS A 54 2.88 -9.79 2.50
C LYS A 54 1.90 -10.09 3.63
N TYR A 55 0.83 -10.79 3.33
CA TYR A 55 -0.17 -11.29 4.26
C TYR A 55 0.05 -12.79 4.48
N ARG A 56 0.19 -13.22 5.73
CA ARG A 56 0.42 -14.62 6.09
C ARG A 56 -0.71 -15.13 6.97
N PHE A 57 -1.35 -16.19 6.51
CA PHE A 57 -2.34 -16.97 7.24
C PHE A 57 -1.68 -18.26 7.70
N THR A 58 -1.69 -18.51 9.00
CA THR A 58 -0.92 -19.60 9.63
C THR A 58 -1.72 -20.89 9.79
N HIS A 59 -3.04 -20.78 9.94
CA HIS A 59 -3.95 -21.92 10.13
C HIS A 59 -5.34 -21.62 9.57
N SER A 60 -6.19 -22.65 9.49
CA SER A 60 -7.60 -22.46 9.15
C SER A 60 -8.30 -21.59 10.20
N GLY A 61 -9.12 -20.65 9.74
CA GLY A 61 -9.80 -19.67 10.55
C GLY A 61 -8.96 -18.44 10.91
N ASP A 62 -7.68 -18.37 10.53
CA ASP A 62 -6.84 -17.19 10.76
C ASP A 62 -7.40 -15.97 10.01
N VAL A 63 -7.35 -14.81 10.66
CA VAL A 63 -7.93 -13.55 10.16
C VAL A 63 -6.82 -12.51 10.04
N GLN A 64 -6.71 -11.89 8.87
CA GLN A 64 -5.74 -10.83 8.62
C GLN A 64 -6.45 -9.55 8.16
N LEU A 65 -5.94 -8.41 8.66
CA LEU A 65 -6.36 -7.09 8.22
C LEU A 65 -5.60 -6.72 6.94
N ILE A 66 -6.33 -6.60 5.84
CA ILE A 66 -5.81 -6.35 4.50
C ILE A 66 -6.08 -4.91 4.09
N ASP A 67 -5.12 -4.28 3.40
CA ASP A 67 -5.29 -2.94 2.86
C ASP A 67 -6.46 -2.91 1.87
N TYR A 68 -7.33 -1.91 1.97
CA TYR A 68 -8.52 -1.83 1.13
C TYR A 68 -8.21 -1.91 -0.38
N ARG A 69 -7.01 -1.45 -0.79
CA ARG A 69 -6.56 -1.46 -2.19
C ARG A 69 -6.27 -2.86 -2.71
N ASP A 70 -5.85 -3.77 -1.82
CA ASP A 70 -5.56 -5.15 -2.17
C ASP A 70 -6.79 -6.06 -2.05
N ALA A 71 -7.85 -5.60 -1.36
CA ALA A 71 -9.02 -6.40 -1.03
C ALA A 71 -9.70 -7.04 -2.25
N SER A 72 -9.78 -6.34 -3.39
CA SER A 72 -10.39 -6.88 -4.62
C SER A 72 -9.62 -8.09 -5.15
N GLY A 73 -8.28 -8.05 -5.13
CA GLY A 73 -7.44 -9.18 -5.53
C GLY A 73 -7.56 -10.37 -4.57
N MET A 74 -7.74 -10.10 -3.28
CA MET A 74 -7.90 -11.15 -2.27
C MET A 74 -9.19 -11.96 -2.45
N MET A 75 -10.26 -11.35 -2.97
CA MET A 75 -11.52 -12.06 -3.24
C MET A 75 -11.38 -13.15 -4.33
N ALA A 76 -10.34 -13.08 -5.17
CA ALA A 76 -10.09 -14.09 -6.19
C ALA A 76 -9.29 -15.29 -5.66
N ILE A 77 -8.81 -15.25 -4.41
CA ILE A 77 -7.93 -16.28 -3.84
C ILE A 77 -8.80 -17.41 -3.26
N PRO A 78 -8.57 -18.68 -3.66
CA PRO A 78 -9.31 -19.80 -3.11
C PRO A 78 -9.18 -19.91 -1.60
N ASN A 79 -10.27 -20.28 -0.93
CA ASN A 79 -10.35 -20.44 0.52
C ASN A 79 -10.05 -19.15 1.31
N LEU A 80 -10.21 -17.98 0.69
CA LEU A 80 -10.09 -16.70 1.36
C LEU A 80 -11.43 -15.96 1.24
N ILE A 81 -12.05 -15.67 2.38
CA ILE A 81 -13.37 -15.02 2.43
C ILE A 81 -13.28 -13.68 3.14
N LEU A 82 -14.07 -12.71 2.67
CA LEU A 82 -14.22 -11.44 3.35
C LEU A 82 -14.96 -11.68 4.68
N ASN A 83 -14.33 -11.34 5.80
CA ASN A 83 -14.96 -11.45 7.11
C ASN A 83 -15.65 -10.14 7.47
N THR A 84 -16.97 -10.13 7.36
CA THR A 84 -17.83 -9.04 7.80
C THR A 84 -18.28 -9.31 9.23
N ASN A 85 -17.51 -8.87 10.23
CA ASN A 85 -18.02 -8.75 11.60
C ASN A 85 -19.12 -7.70 11.66
#